data_AF-A0A7S2HZP5-F1
#
_entry.id   AF-A0A7S2HZP5-F1
#
_cell.length_a   1.000
_cell.length_b   1.000
_cell.length_c   1.000
_cell.angle_alpha   90.00
_cell.angle_beta   90.00
_cell.angle_gamma   90.00
#
_symmetry.space_group_name_H-M   'P 1'
#
loop_
_entity.id
_entity.type
_entity.pdbx_description
1 polymer ?
#
loop_
_entity_poly.entity_id
_entity_poly.type
_entity_poly.pdbx_seq_one_letter_code
_entity_poly.pdbx_strand_id
1 'polypeptide(L)'
;VLTGFLISELREDFKANEYVLSLLPTLVSIGSITGEFFWGYAADQCGRRIVFLVTVLIVVLFGVLSAFSNGMVMLIMLRFFVGFGYGGNIAVDFTLFAEFLPTRLRGEMLFAVSAFWPLGQTVTSGIAWLTIPKYGWRTFLIACAVPSFLTSFLRPFIPESPRWLLLHGREEEAWEVCRQIVELNGLTVEEANLDNARLVLSNEAQKLQRSHVPPQGAISKLLSKGMWRTTVGCLTFNCMLNFSGYATTTFMPSFLELKGLQGMDMYA
;
A
#
# COMPACT_ATOMS: atom_id res chain seq x y z
N VAL A 1 -7.19 -7.30 -9.78
CA VAL A 1 -8.03 -8.49 -9.56
C VAL A 1 -9.46 -8.10 -9.19
N LEU A 2 -9.70 -7.51 -8.01
CA LEU A 2 -11.05 -7.10 -7.58
C LEU A 2 -11.81 -6.30 -8.66
N THR A 3 -11.23 -5.20 -9.15
CA THR A 3 -11.83 -4.38 -10.21
C THR A 3 -12.15 -5.16 -11.49
N GLY A 4 -11.36 -6.17 -11.84
CA GLY A 4 -11.61 -7.01 -13.02
C GLY A 4 -12.89 -7.81 -12.88
N PHE A 5 -13.08 -8.49 -11.74
CA PHE A 5 -14.32 -9.21 -11.45
C PHE A 5 -15.54 -8.29 -11.42
N LEU A 6 -15.41 -7.08 -10.91
CA LEU A 6 -16.51 -6.10 -10.93
C LEU A 6 -16.89 -5.63 -12.33
N ILE A 7 -15.91 -5.40 -13.22
CA ILE A 7 -16.23 -4.93 -14.58
C ILE A 7 -17.12 -5.94 -15.31
N SER A 8 -16.86 -7.23 -15.16
CA SER A 8 -17.67 -8.30 -15.75
C SER A 8 -19.12 -8.24 -15.25
N GLU A 9 -19.32 -8.16 -13.94
CA GLU A 9 -20.67 -8.11 -13.34
C GLU A 9 -21.42 -6.80 -13.63
N LEU A 10 -20.71 -5.66 -13.59
CA LEU A 10 -21.30 -4.34 -13.83
C LEU A 10 -21.73 -4.16 -15.29
N ARG A 11 -21.12 -4.89 -16.22
CA ARG A 11 -21.54 -4.94 -17.62
C ARG A 11 -22.96 -5.51 -17.74
N GLU A 12 -23.25 -6.57 -16.99
CA GLU A 12 -24.57 -7.22 -16.99
C GLU A 12 -25.62 -6.39 -16.24
N ASP A 13 -25.28 -5.91 -15.03
CA ASP A 13 -26.20 -5.22 -14.13
C ASP A 13 -26.63 -3.83 -14.63
N PHE A 14 -25.68 -3.02 -15.14
CA PHE A 14 -25.97 -1.64 -15.54
C PHE A 14 -26.13 -1.47 -17.06
N LYS A 15 -25.94 -2.54 -17.85
CA LYS A 15 -25.87 -2.48 -19.33
C LYS A 15 -25.01 -1.31 -19.82
N ALA A 16 -23.95 -1.01 -19.08
CA ALA A 16 -23.16 0.19 -19.26
C ALA A 16 -22.27 0.08 -20.50
N ASN A 17 -22.06 1.22 -21.17
CA ASN A 17 -21.15 1.30 -22.30
C ASN A 17 -19.72 0.93 -21.87
N GLU A 18 -18.96 0.24 -22.74
CA GLU A 18 -17.57 -0.18 -22.45
C GLU A 18 -16.67 1.00 -22.08
N TYR A 19 -16.91 2.18 -22.67
CA TYR A 19 -16.21 3.42 -22.30
C TYR A 19 -16.44 3.83 -20.85
N VAL A 20 -17.63 3.57 -20.29
CA VAL A 20 -17.92 3.91 -18.89
C VAL A 20 -17.33 2.86 -17.94
N LEU A 21 -17.34 1.58 -18.35
CA LEU A 21 -16.72 0.51 -17.58
C LEU A 21 -15.20 0.68 -17.48
N SER A 22 -14.55 1.15 -18.54
CA SER A 22 -13.10 1.40 -18.54
C SER A 22 -12.68 2.60 -17.68
N LEU A 23 -13.59 3.56 -17.43
CA LEU A 23 -13.31 4.67 -16.51
C LEU A 23 -13.10 4.20 -15.07
N LEU A 24 -13.69 3.08 -14.66
CA LEU A 24 -13.59 2.57 -13.29
C LEU A 24 -12.14 2.21 -12.91
N PRO A 25 -11.41 1.33 -13.64
CA PRO A 25 -10.00 1.07 -13.35
C PRO A 25 -9.11 2.30 -13.58
N THR A 26 -9.42 3.13 -14.58
CA THR A 26 -8.64 4.36 -14.84
C THR A 26 -8.70 5.33 -13.67
N LEU A 27 -9.89 5.60 -13.12
CA LEU A 27 -10.04 6.51 -11.98
C LEU A 27 -9.50 5.91 -10.68
N VAL A 28 -9.57 4.59 -10.50
CA VAL A 28 -8.85 3.95 -9.39
C VAL A 28 -7.35 4.21 -9.50
N SER A 29 -6.75 4.04 -10.68
CA SER A 29 -5.32 4.31 -10.89
C SER A 29 -4.96 5.78 -10.70
N ILE A 30 -5.76 6.71 -11.20
CA ILE A 30 -5.56 8.16 -10.97
C ILE A 30 -5.66 8.47 -9.47
N GLY A 31 -6.63 7.88 -8.78
CA GLY A 31 -6.77 7.95 -7.32
C GLY A 31 -5.50 7.47 -6.63
N SER A 32 -4.98 6.29 -6.99
CA SER A 32 -3.75 5.75 -6.42
C SER A 32 -2.54 6.66 -6.63
N ILE A 33 -2.35 7.18 -7.85
CA ILE A 33 -1.23 8.09 -8.16
C ILE A 33 -1.32 9.35 -7.29
N THR A 34 -2.49 9.99 -7.25
CA THR A 34 -2.69 11.20 -6.44
C THR A 34 -2.54 10.94 -4.95
N GLY A 35 -3.00 9.78 -4.48
CA GLY A 35 -2.84 9.32 -3.10
C GLY A 35 -1.38 9.10 -2.73
N GLU A 36 -0.58 8.49 -3.59
CA GLU A 36 0.83 8.19 -3.32
C GLU A 36 1.64 9.48 -3.04
N PHE A 37 1.45 10.52 -3.85
CA PHE A 37 2.09 11.83 -3.62
C PHE A 37 1.59 12.51 -2.35
N PHE A 38 0.27 12.52 -2.14
CA PHE A 38 -0.34 13.20 -1.00
C PHE A 38 0.03 12.55 0.32
N TRP A 39 -0.14 11.22 0.43
CA TRP A 39 0.12 10.47 1.65
C TRP A 39 1.60 10.33 1.95
N GLY A 40 2.47 10.27 0.93
CA GLY A 40 3.91 10.32 1.12
C GLY A 40 4.34 11.60 1.84
N TYR A 41 3.86 12.76 1.37
CA TYR A 41 4.11 14.04 2.04
C TYR A 41 3.49 14.10 3.44
N ALA A 42 2.24 13.65 3.59
CA ALA A 42 1.55 13.65 4.87
C ALA A 42 2.25 12.74 5.90
N ALA A 43 2.80 11.60 5.50
CA ALA A 43 3.46 10.66 6.41
C ALA A 43 4.76 11.21 6.98
N ASP A 44 5.45 12.06 6.24
CA ASP A 44 6.65 12.74 6.71
C ASP A 44 6.33 13.86 7.72
N GLN A 45 5.20 14.56 7.55
CA GLN A 45 4.79 15.67 8.43
C GLN A 45 4.02 15.22 9.67
N CYS A 46 3.01 14.36 9.49
CA CYS A 46 2.04 14.00 10.52
C CYS A 46 2.40 12.71 11.27
N GLY A 47 3.42 11.98 10.82
CA GLY A 47 3.78 10.66 11.34
C GLY A 47 3.28 9.52 10.46
N ARG A 48 4.05 8.44 10.41
CA ARG A 48 3.77 7.29 9.55
C ARG A 48 2.59 6.50 10.09
N ARG A 49 2.48 6.33 11.42
CA ARG A 49 1.40 5.59 12.08
C ARG A 49 0.03 6.22 11.82
N ILE A 50 -0.09 7.55 11.95
CA ILE A 50 -1.36 8.24 11.76
C ILE A 50 -1.83 8.09 10.31
N VAL A 51 -0.92 8.33 9.35
CA VAL A 51 -1.25 8.18 7.93
C VAL A 51 -1.64 6.74 7.61
N PHE A 52 -0.87 5.77 8.10
CA PHE A 52 -1.13 4.34 7.95
C PHE A 52 -2.51 3.89 8.47
N LEU A 53 -3.03 4.55 9.52
CA LEU A 53 -4.39 4.33 10.03
C LEU A 53 -5.45 5.03 9.17
N VAL A 54 -5.22 6.29 8.79
CA VAL A 54 -6.20 7.05 8.02
C VAL A 54 -6.39 6.44 6.63
N THR A 55 -5.33 6.03 5.95
CA THR A 55 -5.40 5.43 4.62
C THR A 55 -6.18 4.13 4.61
N VAL A 56 -5.97 3.24 5.60
CA VAL A 56 -6.73 1.99 5.70
C VAL A 56 -8.22 2.26 5.95
N LEU A 57 -8.54 3.23 6.81
CA LEU A 57 -9.92 3.60 7.14
C LEU A 57 -10.64 4.14 5.90
N ILE A 58 -9.96 4.94 5.09
CA ILE A 58 -10.48 5.42 3.79
C ILE A 58 -10.78 4.23 2.87
N VAL A 59 -9.84 3.30 2.70
CA VAL A 59 -10.03 2.12 1.84
C VAL A 59 -11.22 1.29 2.30
N VAL A 60 -11.35 1.02 3.60
CA VAL A 60 -12.46 0.22 4.14
C VAL A 60 -13.79 0.97 4.02
N LEU A 61 -13.84 2.24 4.44
CA LEU A 61 -15.07 3.04 4.42
C LEU A 61 -15.62 3.18 3.00
N PHE A 62 -14.79 3.65 2.06
CA PHE A 62 -15.23 3.82 0.68
C PHE A 62 -15.41 2.47 -0.05
N GLY A 63 -14.71 1.42 0.36
CA GLY A 63 -14.90 0.06 -0.12
C GLY A 63 -16.27 -0.49 0.25
N VAL A 64 -16.69 -0.34 1.51
CA VAL A 64 -18.02 -0.74 1.98
C VAL A 64 -19.10 0.14 1.36
N LEU A 65 -18.93 1.47 1.33
CA LEU A 65 -19.88 2.38 0.68
C LEU A 65 -20.07 2.05 -0.80
N SER A 66 -19.03 1.55 -1.48
CA SER A 66 -19.14 1.11 -2.87
C SER A 66 -20.11 -0.04 -3.07
N ALA A 67 -20.36 -0.88 -2.06
CA ALA A 67 -21.35 -1.96 -2.15
C ALA A 67 -22.80 -1.42 -2.14
N PHE A 68 -23.02 -0.25 -1.54
CA PHE A 68 -24.31 0.42 -1.45
C PHE A 68 -24.56 1.44 -2.57
N SER A 69 -23.68 1.52 -3.56
CA SER A 69 -23.85 2.46 -4.67
C SER A 69 -25.03 2.06 -5.55
N ASN A 70 -25.91 3.03 -5.82
CA ASN A 70 -27.11 2.84 -6.65
C ASN A 70 -26.89 3.21 -8.13
N GLY A 71 -25.69 3.69 -8.50
CA GLY A 71 -25.40 4.09 -9.87
C GLY A 71 -23.91 4.07 -10.19
N MET A 72 -23.60 3.97 -11.47
CA MET A 72 -22.24 3.82 -11.98
C MET A 72 -21.34 5.02 -11.63
N VAL A 73 -21.86 6.25 -11.72
CA VAL A 73 -21.10 7.47 -11.37
C VAL A 73 -20.71 7.47 -9.89
N MET A 74 -21.65 7.14 -9.00
CA MET A 74 -21.38 7.04 -7.57
C MET A 74 -20.34 5.96 -7.28
N LEU A 75 -20.48 4.78 -7.90
CA LEU A 75 -19.54 3.68 -7.76
C LEU A 75 -18.12 4.09 -8.19
N ILE A 76 -17.99 4.72 -9.36
CA ILE A 76 -16.70 5.19 -9.89
C ILE A 76 -16.05 6.20 -8.95
N MET A 77 -16.81 7.18 -8.45
CA MET A 77 -16.30 8.18 -7.51
C MET A 77 -15.86 7.56 -6.18
N LEU A 78 -16.63 6.63 -5.63
CA LEU A 78 -16.24 5.89 -4.42
C LEU A 78 -14.96 5.08 -4.66
N ARG A 79 -14.81 4.50 -5.85
CA ARG A 79 -13.60 3.74 -6.22
C ARG A 79 -12.38 4.59 -6.45
N PHE A 80 -12.54 5.83 -6.92
CA PHE A 80 -11.47 6.80 -6.91
C PHE A 80 -10.92 7.01 -5.48
N PHE A 81 -11.78 7.21 -4.48
CA PHE A 81 -11.34 7.37 -3.09
C PHE A 81 -10.72 6.11 -2.49
N VAL A 82 -11.21 4.92 -2.87
CA VAL A 82 -10.52 3.66 -2.53
C VAL A 82 -9.11 3.63 -3.11
N GLY A 83 -8.94 4.00 -4.39
CA GLY A 83 -7.63 4.14 -5.02
C GLY A 83 -6.73 5.13 -4.28
N PHE A 84 -7.27 6.30 -3.92
CA PHE A 84 -6.56 7.32 -3.15
C PHE A 84 -6.04 6.83 -1.80
N GLY A 85 -6.83 6.10 -1.03
CA GLY A 85 -6.36 5.47 0.22
C GLY A 85 -5.37 4.33 -0.03
N TYR A 86 -5.58 3.56 -1.10
CA TYR A 86 -4.73 2.43 -1.44
C TYR A 86 -3.31 2.84 -1.82
N GLY A 87 -3.14 3.90 -2.62
CA GLY A 87 -1.83 4.43 -3.00
C GLY A 87 -0.98 4.83 -1.78
N GLY A 88 -1.61 5.42 -0.76
CA GLY A 88 -0.92 5.77 0.48
C GLY A 88 -0.54 4.57 1.35
N ASN A 89 -1.37 3.52 1.38
CA ASN A 89 -1.00 2.28 2.08
C ASN A 89 0.30 1.70 1.49
N ILE A 90 0.40 1.54 0.17
CA ILE A 90 1.61 0.94 -0.41
C ILE A 90 2.87 1.73 -0.03
N ALA A 91 2.86 3.06 -0.19
CA ALA A 91 4.05 3.87 0.08
C ALA A 91 4.45 3.89 1.57
N VAL A 92 3.48 4.03 2.47
CA VAL A 92 3.73 4.19 3.91
C VAL A 92 4.00 2.85 4.58
N ASP A 93 3.30 1.78 4.18
CA ASP A 93 3.45 0.43 4.75
C ASP A 93 4.88 -0.09 4.58
N PHE A 94 5.44 -0.02 3.37
CA PHE A 94 6.81 -0.46 3.10
C PHE A 94 7.85 0.39 3.82
N THR A 95 7.64 1.69 3.90
CA THR A 95 8.56 2.61 4.57
C THR A 95 8.59 2.36 6.08
N LEU A 96 7.42 2.28 6.71
CA LEU A 96 7.29 2.01 8.13
C LEU A 96 7.91 0.65 8.48
N PHE A 97 7.60 -0.39 7.71
CA PHE A 97 8.18 -1.72 7.92
C PHE A 97 9.71 -1.69 7.79
N ALA A 98 10.26 -1.04 6.76
CA ALA A 98 11.70 -0.94 6.55
C ALA A 98 12.44 -0.22 7.69
N GLU A 99 11.78 0.69 8.42
CA GLU A 99 12.35 1.43 9.56
C GLU A 99 12.48 0.56 10.82
N PHE A 100 11.65 -0.47 10.97
CA PHE A 100 11.79 -1.47 12.05
C PHE A 100 12.80 -2.58 11.74
N LEU A 101 13.22 -2.70 10.48
CA LEU A 101 14.11 -3.78 10.05
C LEU A 101 15.59 -3.43 10.19
N PRO A 102 16.43 -4.38 10.64
CA PRO A 102 17.87 -4.21 10.64
C PRO A 102 18.39 -4.11 9.21
N THR A 103 19.34 -3.21 8.98
CA THR A 103 19.87 -2.87 7.63
C THR A 103 20.33 -4.10 6.85
N ARG A 104 20.85 -5.13 7.52
CA ARG A 104 21.36 -6.37 6.90
C ARG A 104 20.26 -7.25 6.29
N LEU A 105 19.10 -7.38 6.96
CA LEU A 105 18.00 -8.26 6.54
C LEU A 105 16.88 -7.51 5.83
N ARG A 106 16.97 -6.18 5.75
CA ARG A 106 15.92 -5.32 5.19
C ARG A 106 15.48 -5.76 3.80
N GLY A 107 16.42 -6.08 2.91
CA GLY A 107 16.09 -6.49 1.54
C GLY A 107 15.32 -7.81 1.48
N GLU A 108 15.77 -8.83 2.20
CA GLU A 108 15.14 -10.16 2.23
C GLU A 108 13.74 -10.10 2.84
N MET A 109 13.56 -9.36 3.93
CA MET A 109 12.28 -9.23 4.60
C MET A 109 11.28 -8.38 3.81
N LEU A 110 11.73 -7.31 3.13
CA LEU A 110 10.86 -6.55 2.23
C LEU A 110 10.40 -7.40 1.03
N PHE A 111 11.28 -8.25 0.51
CA PHE A 111 10.91 -9.21 -0.52
C PHE A 111 9.90 -10.24 0.00
N ALA A 112 10.12 -10.79 1.19
CA ALA A 112 9.19 -11.74 1.82
C ALA A 112 7.80 -11.12 2.05
N VAL A 113 7.72 -9.85 2.49
CA VAL A 113 6.44 -9.13 2.62
C VAL A 113 5.75 -8.95 1.26
N SER A 114 6.52 -8.70 0.20
CA SER A 114 5.97 -8.55 -1.16
C SER A 114 5.28 -9.82 -1.66
N ALA A 115 5.66 -11.00 -1.15
CA ALA A 115 5.01 -12.28 -1.49
C ALA A 115 3.56 -12.39 -0.94
N PHE A 116 3.16 -11.57 0.03
CA PHE A 116 1.77 -11.53 0.49
C PHE A 116 0.82 -10.91 -0.53
N TRP A 117 1.33 -10.13 -1.48
CA TRP A 117 0.52 -9.54 -2.53
C TRP A 117 -0.20 -10.58 -3.41
N PRO A 118 0.49 -11.54 -4.06
CA PRO A 118 -0.19 -12.59 -4.82
C PRO A 118 -1.09 -13.46 -3.94
N LEU A 119 -0.73 -13.71 -2.66
CA LEU A 119 -1.61 -14.43 -1.74
C LEU A 119 -2.94 -13.69 -1.54
N GLY A 120 -2.90 -12.36 -1.33
CA GLY A 120 -4.11 -11.53 -1.23
C GLY A 120 -4.94 -11.54 -2.52
N GLN A 121 -4.29 -11.56 -3.69
CA GLN A 121 -4.97 -11.70 -4.98
C GLN A 121 -5.68 -13.06 -5.10
N THR A 122 -5.03 -14.16 -4.72
CA THR A 122 -5.63 -15.50 -4.72
C THR A 122 -6.83 -15.58 -3.78
N VAL A 123 -6.71 -15.04 -2.56
CA VAL A 123 -7.83 -14.97 -1.61
C VAL A 123 -8.99 -14.17 -2.20
N THR A 124 -8.70 -13.03 -2.84
CA THR A 124 -9.73 -12.21 -3.51
C THR A 124 -10.45 -12.98 -4.61
N SER A 125 -9.72 -13.73 -5.44
CA SER A 125 -10.31 -14.59 -6.47
C SER A 125 -11.17 -15.71 -5.88
N GLY A 126 -10.74 -16.33 -4.76
CA GLY A 126 -11.54 -17.32 -4.04
C GLY A 126 -12.83 -16.74 -3.46
N ILE A 127 -12.79 -15.52 -2.91
CA ILE A 127 -13.99 -14.82 -2.45
C ILE A 127 -14.92 -14.52 -3.63
N ALA A 128 -14.37 -14.07 -4.77
CA ALA A 128 -15.15 -13.81 -5.99
C ALA A 128 -15.90 -15.05 -6.45
N TRP A 129 -15.21 -16.19 -6.54
CA TRP A 129 -15.78 -17.48 -6.93
C TRP A 129 -16.95 -17.92 -6.03
N LEU A 130 -16.85 -17.71 -4.72
CA LEU A 130 -17.89 -18.09 -3.77
C LEU A 130 -19.09 -17.14 -3.73
N THR A 131 -18.85 -15.84 -3.92
CA THR A 131 -19.84 -14.79 -3.64
C THR A 131 -20.57 -14.31 -4.87
N ILE A 132 -19.88 -14.13 -6.00
CA ILE A 132 -20.45 -13.54 -7.21
C ILE A 132 -21.63 -14.38 -7.75
N PRO A 133 -21.49 -15.70 -7.98
CA PRO A 133 -22.56 -16.49 -8.60
C PRO A 133 -23.83 -16.62 -7.75
N LYS A 134 -23.72 -16.48 -6.42
CA LYS A 134 -24.83 -16.69 -5.47
C LYS A 134 -25.46 -15.39 -4.96
N TYR A 135 -24.64 -14.37 -4.74
CA TYR A 135 -25.03 -13.17 -4.00
C TYR A 135 -24.64 -11.85 -4.70
N GLY A 136 -24.04 -11.93 -5.89
CA GLY A 136 -23.67 -10.80 -6.73
C GLY A 136 -22.48 -9.97 -6.23
N TRP A 137 -22.11 -8.97 -7.03
CA TRP A 137 -20.93 -8.13 -6.82
C TRP A 137 -20.96 -7.26 -5.56
N ARG A 138 -22.15 -6.92 -5.03
CA ARG A 138 -22.27 -6.12 -3.79
C ARG A 138 -21.79 -6.91 -2.59
N THR A 139 -22.19 -8.18 -2.49
CA THR A 139 -21.76 -9.08 -1.42
C THR A 139 -20.27 -9.40 -1.52
N PHE A 140 -19.76 -9.55 -2.75
CA PHE A 140 -18.32 -9.68 -3.01
C PHE A 140 -17.51 -8.52 -2.42
N LEU A 141 -17.95 -7.28 -2.63
CA LEU A 141 -17.30 -6.10 -2.06
C LEU A 141 -17.27 -6.08 -0.54
N ILE A 142 -18.41 -6.39 0.07
CA ILE A 142 -18.52 -6.46 1.53
C ILE A 142 -17.60 -7.57 2.07
N ALA A 143 -17.60 -8.74 1.42
CA ALA A 143 -16.74 -9.86 1.79
C ALA A 143 -15.24 -9.51 1.70
N CYS A 144 -14.82 -8.78 0.67
CA CYS A 144 -13.44 -8.28 0.56
C CYS A 144 -13.12 -7.17 1.58
N ALA A 145 -14.12 -6.42 2.05
CA ALA A 145 -13.93 -5.41 3.09
C ALA A 145 -13.69 -6.04 4.47
N VAL A 146 -14.21 -7.25 4.76
CA VAL A 146 -14.02 -7.93 6.07
C VAL A 146 -12.55 -8.10 6.47
N PRO A 147 -11.66 -8.73 5.67
CA PRO A 147 -10.25 -8.86 6.05
C PRO A 147 -9.54 -7.50 6.14
N SER A 148 -9.92 -6.55 5.29
CA SER A 148 -9.39 -5.17 5.32
C SER A 148 -9.78 -4.45 6.61
N PHE A 149 -11.02 -4.63 7.07
CA PHE A 149 -11.53 -4.10 8.33
C PHE A 149 -10.85 -4.76 9.53
N LEU A 150 -10.68 -6.08 9.51
CA LEU A 150 -9.98 -6.81 10.58
C LEU A 150 -8.54 -6.32 10.74
N THR A 151 -7.81 -6.16 9.65
CA THR A 151 -6.44 -5.65 9.71
C THR A 151 -6.40 -4.21 10.23
N SER A 152 -7.42 -3.39 9.94
CA SER A 152 -7.54 -2.02 10.47
C SER A 152 -7.58 -1.95 12.00
N PHE A 153 -8.11 -2.97 12.70
CA PHE A 153 -8.08 -3.03 14.16
C PHE A 153 -6.72 -3.43 14.74
N LEU A 154 -5.87 -4.10 13.96
CA LEU A 154 -4.54 -4.51 14.39
C LEU A 154 -3.50 -3.38 14.22
N ARG A 155 -3.75 -2.47 13.28
CA ARG A 155 -2.83 -1.36 12.96
C ARG A 155 -2.58 -0.36 14.11
N PRO A 156 -3.54 -0.04 15.01
CA PRO A 156 -3.29 0.87 16.12
C PRO A 156 -2.23 0.37 17.11
N PHE A 157 -1.96 -0.93 17.16
CA PHE A 157 -0.93 -1.50 18.04
C PHE A 157 0.49 -1.31 17.50
N ILE A 158 0.64 -0.86 16.24
CA ILE A 158 1.95 -0.61 15.65
C ILE A 158 2.49 0.70 16.22
N PRO A 159 3.69 0.70 16.84
CA PRO A 159 4.31 1.92 17.34
C PRO A 159 4.68 2.85 16.18
N GLU A 160 4.87 4.13 16.50
CA GLU A 160 5.38 5.09 15.51
C GLU A 160 6.86 4.79 15.21
N SER A 161 7.30 5.20 14.02
CA SER A 161 8.69 5.03 13.61
C SER A 161 9.67 5.71 14.59
N PRO A 162 10.67 4.98 15.13
CA PRO A 162 11.72 5.56 15.96
C PRO A 162 12.46 6.69 15.24
N ARG A 163 12.70 6.52 13.94
CA ARG A 163 13.38 7.53 13.11
C ARG A 163 12.54 8.81 12.96
N TRP A 164 11.24 8.67 12.75
CA TRP A 164 10.33 9.82 12.69
C TRP A 164 10.31 10.58 14.02
N LEU A 165 10.24 9.85 15.14
CA LEU A 165 10.23 10.43 16.49
C LEU A 165 11.50 11.22 16.78
N LEU A 166 12.68 10.69 16.43
CA LEU A 166 13.96 11.39 16.57
C LEU A 166 14.03 12.67 15.72
N LEU A 167 13.55 12.62 14.48
CA LEU A 167 13.48 13.80 13.60
C LEU A 167 12.61 14.92 14.16
N HIS A 168 11.60 14.57 14.96
CA HIS A 168 10.69 15.50 15.60
C HIS A 168 11.10 15.84 17.05
N GLY A 169 12.29 15.44 17.48
CA GLY A 169 12.83 15.72 18.82
C GLY A 169 12.16 14.95 19.96
N ARG A 170 11.40 13.89 19.65
CA ARG A 170 10.69 13.03 20.62
C ARG A 170 11.58 11.83 21.00
N GLU A 171 12.74 12.11 21.58
CA GLU A 171 13.77 11.10 21.85
C GLU A 171 13.32 10.03 22.86
N GLU A 172 12.63 10.43 23.93
CA GLU A 172 12.14 9.50 24.96
C GLU A 172 11.11 8.50 24.40
N GLU A 173 10.26 8.93 23.46
CA GLU A 173 9.32 8.02 22.81
C GLU A 173 10.01 7.09 21.81
N ALA A 174 11.00 7.59 21.07
CA ALA A 174 11.80 6.75 20.18
C ALA A 174 12.52 5.64 20.98
N TRP A 175 13.01 5.99 22.17
CA TRP A 175 13.64 5.06 23.09
C TRP A 175 12.68 3.98 23.59
N GLU A 176 11.48 4.37 24.01
CA GLU A 176 10.46 3.43 24.47
C GLU A 176 10.08 2.43 23.37
N VAL A 177 9.95 2.89 22.13
CA VAL A 177 9.72 1.99 20.98
C VAL A 177 10.89 1.03 20.77
N CYS A 178 12.13 1.50 20.86
CA CYS A 178 13.32 0.63 20.77
C CYS A 178 13.36 -0.43 21.88
N ARG A 179 13.01 -0.03 23.11
CA ARG A 179 12.91 -0.95 24.25
C ARG A 179 11.86 -2.03 24.00
N GLN A 180 10.67 -1.66 23.54
CA GLN A 180 9.60 -2.61 23.20
C GLN A 180 10.05 -3.61 22.13
N ILE A 181 10.79 -3.18 21.11
CA ILE A 181 11.34 -4.06 20.07
C ILE A 181 12.32 -5.07 20.66
N VAL A 182 13.20 -4.63 21.59
CA VAL A 182 14.17 -5.52 22.24
C VAL A 182 13.48 -6.56 23.13
N GLU A 183 12.50 -6.12 23.94
CA GLU A 183 11.70 -7.01 24.78
C GLU A 183 10.91 -8.04 23.94
N LEU A 184 10.31 -7.63 22.82
CA LEU A 184 9.60 -8.52 21.89
C LEU A 184 10.52 -9.55 21.22
N ASN A 185 11.80 -9.21 21.01
CA ASN A 185 12.80 -10.13 20.49
C ASN A 185 13.41 -11.05 21.57
N GLY A 186 12.95 -10.95 22.82
CA GLY A 186 13.43 -11.77 23.94
C GLY A 186 14.87 -11.45 24.36
N LEU A 187 15.40 -10.28 23.96
CA LEU A 187 16.73 -9.82 24.33
C LEU A 187 16.65 -8.94 25.58
N THR A 188 17.69 -8.97 26.40
CA THR A 188 17.84 -8.02 27.52
C THR A 188 18.44 -6.70 27.03
N VAL A 189 18.26 -5.63 27.83
CA VAL A 189 18.81 -4.29 27.55
C VAL A 189 20.33 -4.32 27.37
N GLU A 190 21.00 -5.19 28.13
CA GLU A 190 22.45 -5.38 28.11
C GLU A 190 22.90 -6.16 26.85
N GLU A 191 22.19 -7.23 26.48
CA GLU A 191 22.48 -8.03 25.27
C GLU A 191 22.25 -7.24 23.97
N ALA A 192 21.24 -6.37 23.95
CA ALA A 192 20.98 -5.47 22.84
C ALA A 192 21.89 -4.22 22.83
N ASN A 193 22.75 -4.06 23.86
CA ASN A 193 23.64 -2.92 24.04
C ASN A 193 22.92 -1.57 23.89
N LEU A 194 21.72 -1.51 24.50
CA LEU A 194 20.77 -0.41 24.32
C LEU A 194 21.34 0.93 24.80
N ASP A 195 22.24 0.95 25.78
CA ASP A 195 22.91 2.19 26.23
C ASP A 195 23.82 2.80 25.15
N ASN A 196 24.54 1.97 24.41
CA ASN A 196 25.28 2.43 23.22
C ASN A 196 24.32 2.84 22.11
N ALA A 197 23.20 2.12 21.94
CA ALA A 197 22.16 2.53 21.00
C ALA A 197 21.60 3.92 21.38
N ARG A 198 21.37 4.21 22.66
CA ARG A 198 20.90 5.53 23.15
C ARG A 198 21.87 6.64 22.78
N LEU A 199 23.17 6.42 22.99
CA LEU A 199 24.23 7.37 22.62
C LEU A 199 24.33 7.56 21.10
N VAL A 200 24.16 6.50 20.31
CA VAL A 200 24.14 6.58 18.85
C VAL A 200 22.89 7.33 18.38
N LEU A 201 21.72 7.03 18.93
CA LEU A 201 20.44 7.67 18.61
C LEU A 201 20.46 9.16 18.97
N SER A 202 21.02 9.55 20.13
CA SER A 202 21.15 10.96 20.51
C SER A 202 22.14 11.72 19.62
N ASN A 203 23.24 11.08 19.23
CA ASN A 203 24.19 11.65 18.26
C ASN A 203 23.58 11.79 16.87
N GLU A 204 22.76 10.83 16.46
CA GLU A 204 22.05 10.84 15.17
C GLU A 204 20.93 11.90 15.18
N ALA A 205 20.17 12.02 16.28
CA ALA A 205 19.20 13.09 16.49
C ALA A 205 19.86 14.48 16.41
N GLN A 206 20.99 14.68 17.08
CA GLN A 206 21.75 15.93 16.98
C GLN A 206 22.26 16.21 15.56
N LYS A 207 22.75 15.19 14.84
CA LYS A 207 23.16 15.35 13.43
C LYS A 207 21.98 15.75 12.55
N LEU A 208 20.84 15.10 12.72
CA LEU A 208 19.63 15.35 11.94
C LEU A 208 19.02 16.73 12.24
N GLN A 209 19.05 17.19 13.49
CA GLN A 209 18.61 18.53 13.88
C GLN A 209 19.57 19.63 13.39
N ARG A 210 20.89 19.38 13.39
CA ARG A 210 21.91 20.30 12.86
C ARG A 210 21.90 20.39 11.34
N SER A 211 21.58 19.28 10.66
CA SER A 211 21.23 19.34 9.24
C SER A 211 19.84 19.95 9.12
N HIS A 212 19.75 21.28 9.21
CA HIS A 212 18.53 22.03 9.00
C HIS A 212 18.06 21.82 7.55
N VAL A 213 17.44 20.67 7.27
CA VAL A 213 16.79 20.38 6.00
C VAL A 213 15.36 20.86 6.17
N PRO A 214 15.00 22.07 5.66
CA PRO A 214 13.62 22.49 5.73
C PRO A 214 12.74 21.43 5.05
N PRO A 215 11.51 21.19 5.53
CA PRO A 215 10.53 20.30 4.89
C PRO A 215 10.03 20.81 3.53
N GLN A 216 10.75 21.74 2.91
CA GLN A 216 10.42 22.35 1.64
C GLN A 216 11.11 21.57 0.50
N GLY A 217 10.28 20.81 -0.21
CA GLY A 217 10.56 20.36 -1.57
C GLY A 217 11.46 19.13 -1.70
N ALA A 218 11.24 18.07 -0.91
CA ALA A 218 11.90 16.78 -1.10
C ALA A 218 11.83 16.30 -2.57
N ILE A 219 10.69 16.54 -3.24
CA ILE A 219 10.48 16.21 -4.66
C ILE A 219 11.39 17.03 -5.59
N SER A 220 11.60 18.32 -5.30
CA SER A 220 12.50 19.17 -6.10
C SER A 220 13.97 18.74 -5.96
N LYS A 221 14.37 18.27 -4.77
CA LYS A 221 15.70 17.69 -4.54
C LYS A 221 15.90 16.34 -5.23
N LEU A 222 14.86 15.51 -5.34
CA LEU A 222 14.89 14.27 -6.13
C LEU A 222 15.20 14.51 -7.62
N LEU A 223 14.77 15.67 -8.14
CA LEU A 223 15.04 16.11 -9.52
C LEU A 223 16.28 17.01 -9.64
N SER A 224 17.06 17.18 -8.56
CA SER A 224 18.29 17.98 -8.59
C SER A 224 19.37 17.33 -9.47
N LYS A 225 20.28 18.15 -10.01
CA LYS A 225 21.39 17.72 -10.88
C LYS A 225 22.25 16.59 -10.28
N GLY A 226 22.30 16.45 -8.95
CA GLY A 226 23.07 15.40 -8.28
C GLY A 226 22.37 14.03 -8.23
N MET A 227 21.03 13.98 -8.15
CA MET A 227 20.28 12.74 -7.96
C MET A 227 19.42 12.33 -9.15
N TRP A 228 19.25 13.21 -10.16
CA TRP A 228 18.32 12.94 -11.28
C TRP A 228 18.61 11.63 -12.02
N ARG A 229 19.88 11.23 -12.19
CA ARG A 229 20.24 9.98 -12.87
C ARG A 229 19.76 8.75 -12.08
N THR A 230 19.91 8.79 -10.76
CA THR A 230 19.43 7.74 -9.86
C THR A 230 17.91 7.72 -9.82
N THR A 231 17.28 8.89 -9.69
CA THR A 231 15.82 9.03 -9.68
C THR A 231 15.20 8.50 -10.97
N VAL A 232 15.70 8.92 -12.13
CA VAL A 232 15.23 8.45 -13.44
C VAL A 232 15.52 6.96 -13.63
N GLY A 233 16.69 6.48 -13.20
CA GLY A 233 17.03 5.06 -13.25
C GLY A 233 16.07 4.19 -12.43
N CYS A 234 15.79 4.57 -11.18
CA CYS A 234 14.83 3.89 -10.32
C CYS A 234 13.41 3.94 -10.87
N LEU A 235 12.96 5.12 -11.37
CA LEU A 235 11.65 5.26 -12.01
C LEU A 235 11.53 4.37 -13.25
N THR A 236 12.53 4.38 -14.12
CA THR A 236 12.53 3.58 -15.34
C THR A 236 12.48 2.10 -15.00
N PHE A 237 13.32 1.64 -14.07
CA PHE A 237 13.32 0.25 -13.62
C PHE A 237 11.97 -0.15 -13.00
N ASN A 238 11.40 0.68 -12.14
CA ASN A 238 10.11 0.42 -11.49
C ASN A 238 8.95 0.40 -12.51
N CYS A 239 8.94 1.34 -13.46
CA CYS A 239 7.99 1.36 -14.57
C CYS A 239 8.11 0.10 -15.44
N MET A 240 9.33 -0.35 -15.75
CA MET A 240 9.55 -1.58 -16.53
C MET A 240 9.05 -2.83 -15.79
N LEU A 241 9.34 -2.94 -14.49
CA LEU A 241 8.85 -4.05 -13.66
C LEU A 241 7.32 -4.08 -13.60
N ASN A 242 6.69 -2.93 -13.34
CA ASN A 242 5.23 -2.83 -13.29
C ASN A 242 4.61 -3.08 -14.67
N PHE A 243 5.17 -2.50 -15.73
CA PHE A 243 4.69 -2.73 -17.10
C PHE A 243 4.74 -4.21 -17.46
N SER A 244 5.86 -4.89 -17.18
CA SER A 244 5.97 -6.33 -17.39
C SER A 244 4.92 -7.11 -16.59
N GLY A 245 4.75 -6.82 -15.30
CA GLY A 245 3.78 -7.52 -14.45
C GLY A 245 2.32 -7.33 -14.88
N TYR A 246 1.92 -6.08 -15.17
CA TYR A 246 0.57 -5.76 -15.64
C TYR A 246 0.33 -6.26 -17.07
N ALA A 247 1.33 -6.18 -17.96
CA ALA A 247 1.20 -6.71 -19.32
C ALA A 247 1.05 -8.24 -19.31
N THR A 248 1.83 -8.95 -18.51
CA THR A 248 1.66 -10.40 -18.33
C THR A 248 0.27 -10.69 -17.79
N THR A 249 -0.14 -10.11 -16.67
CA THR A 249 -1.46 -10.42 -16.07
C THR A 249 -2.65 -10.03 -16.95
N THR A 250 -2.56 -8.95 -17.72
CA THR A 250 -3.66 -8.48 -18.57
C THR A 250 -3.75 -9.23 -19.89
N PHE A 251 -2.62 -9.50 -20.55
CA PHE A 251 -2.59 -10.12 -21.88
C PHE A 251 -2.34 -11.64 -21.88
N MET A 252 -2.00 -12.24 -20.73
CA MET A 252 -1.82 -13.70 -20.63
C MET A 252 -3.04 -14.48 -21.15
N PRO A 253 -4.31 -14.11 -20.82
CA PRO A 253 -5.47 -14.82 -21.37
C PRO A 253 -5.51 -14.77 -22.90
N SER A 254 -5.31 -13.59 -23.51
CA SER A 254 -5.27 -13.43 -24.97
C SER A 254 -4.12 -14.20 -25.63
N PHE A 255 -2.96 -14.29 -24.99
CA PHE A 255 -1.84 -15.11 -25.47
C PHE A 255 -2.12 -16.62 -25.40
N LEU A 256 -2.84 -17.07 -24.38
CA LEU A 256 -3.24 -18.48 -24.23
C LEU A 256 -4.32 -18.86 -25.25
N GLU A 257 -5.27 -17.96 -25.51
CA GLU A 257 -6.28 -18.13 -26.56
C GLU A 257 -5.65 -18.24 -27.96
N LEU A 258 -4.67 -17.39 -28.28
CA LEU A 258 -3.92 -17.46 -29.54
C LEU A 258 -3.13 -18.77 -29.70
N LYS A 259 -2.82 -19.46 -28.59
CA LYS A 259 -2.17 -20.78 -28.59
C LYS A 259 -3.18 -21.95 -28.58
N GLY A 260 -4.48 -21.66 -28.68
CA GLY A 260 -5.53 -22.68 -28.75
C GLY A 260 -5.95 -23.28 -27.42
N LEU A 261 -5.53 -22.70 -26.29
CA LEU A 261 -6.00 -23.09 -24.96
C LEU A 261 -7.28 -22.31 -24.66
N GLN A 262 -8.45 -22.86 -25.02
CA GLN A 262 -9.75 -22.22 -24.85
C GLN A 262 -10.16 -22.11 -23.37
N GLY A 263 -10.75 -20.96 -23.00
CA GLY A 263 -11.18 -20.57 -21.66
C GLY A 263 -12.38 -21.33 -21.05
N MET A 264 -12.58 -22.61 -21.38
CA MET A 264 -13.60 -23.45 -20.70
C MET A 264 -13.11 -24.07 -19.37
N ASP A 265 -11.80 -24.11 -19.12
CA ASP A 265 -11.23 -24.65 -17.87
C ASP A 265 -10.74 -23.57 -16.90
N MET A 266 -10.95 -22.27 -17.17
CA MET A 266 -10.53 -21.21 -16.23
C MET A 266 -11.47 -21.04 -15.02
N TYR A 267 -12.64 -21.70 -15.03
CA TYR A 267 -13.64 -21.63 -13.96
C TYR A 267 -14.15 -23.01 -13.48
N ALA A 268 -13.54 -24.10 -13.95
CA ALA A 268 -13.77 -25.46 -13.45
C ALA A 268 -12.65 -25.87 -12.48
#